data_AF-E4PTX6-F1
#
_entry.id   AF-E4PTX6-F1
#
_cell.length_a   1.000
_cell.length_b   1.000
_cell.length_c   1.000
_cell.angle_alpha   90.00
_cell.angle_beta   90.00
_cell.angle_gamma   90.00
#
_symmetry.space_group_name_H-M   'P 1'
#
loop_
_entity.id
_entity.type
_entity.pdbx_description
1 polymer ?
#
loop_
_entity_poly.entity_id
_entity_poly.type
_entity_poly.pdbx_seq_one_letter_code
_entity_poly.pdbx_strand_id
1 'polypeptide(L)'
;MENTITNLTDIENLLTLDYDTCVVFLLIKYGEVKGNYIVYSRFFNTISENLEIKKSWYGLEIHHIDEDKIPNLSSKENRELYINEQKSDRLVYCNLIEHLVLHIKIYQKTKNNLSKNGIRLLIRKINDYYSYHEFEDDRNKLFFHSVKDKKLDYFKCLAYINDHKILNGKNWFACSLLEDKHNNLYQLSILYDEIDAYLKARILPKEVDDNINLPPTFKLNKLYDLDHYLKQRKRLLEQQKAFQKFNQQSQENKNNDKCRPTNSSYKPSIWSKYKWEFILIFLILIMIIFIVFIITH
;
A
#
# COMPACT_ATOMS: atom_id res chain seq x y z
N MET A 1 13.32 19.74 -25.96
CA MET A 1 13.68 18.75 -24.94
C MET A 1 12.40 18.38 -24.24
N GLU A 2 11.77 17.28 -24.68
CA GLU A 2 10.57 16.76 -24.02
C GLU A 2 10.97 16.25 -22.64
N ASN A 3 10.41 16.86 -21.60
CA ASN A 3 10.36 16.28 -20.26
C ASN A 3 9.44 15.07 -20.33
N THR A 4 9.98 13.91 -20.69
CA THR A 4 9.36 12.62 -20.41
C THR A 4 9.34 12.45 -18.90
N ILE A 5 8.28 12.92 -18.26
CA ILE A 5 7.91 12.46 -16.92
C ILE A 5 7.62 10.97 -17.09
N THR A 6 8.65 10.14 -16.87
CA THR A 6 8.46 8.71 -16.76
C THR A 6 7.54 8.49 -15.56
N ASN A 7 6.32 8.01 -15.81
CA ASN A 7 5.42 7.62 -14.73
C ASN A 7 6.06 6.43 -14.02
N LEU A 8 6.73 6.72 -12.89
CA LEU A 8 7.35 5.71 -12.03
C LEU A 8 6.29 4.69 -11.59
N THR A 9 6.68 3.41 -11.56
CA THR A 9 5.85 2.35 -10.97
C THR A 9 5.66 2.60 -9.46
N ASP A 10 4.66 1.97 -8.85
CA ASP A 10 4.47 2.04 -7.40
C ASP A 10 5.74 1.61 -6.64
N ILE A 11 6.44 0.59 -7.14
CA ILE A 11 7.68 0.10 -6.52
C ILE A 11 8.81 1.12 -6.67
N GLU A 12 8.99 1.70 -7.84
CA GLU A 12 9.98 2.78 -8.05
C GLU A 12 9.71 3.96 -7.12
N ASN A 13 8.44 4.37 -6.99
CA ASN A 13 8.05 5.42 -6.05
C ASN A 13 8.40 5.03 -4.62
N LEU A 14 8.00 3.85 -4.14
CA LEU A 14 8.32 3.37 -2.79
C LEU A 14 9.83 3.31 -2.53
N LEU A 15 10.65 2.95 -3.52
CA LEU A 15 12.11 2.96 -3.38
C LEU A 15 12.71 4.36 -3.19
N THR A 16 12.01 5.43 -3.56
CA THR A 16 12.44 6.82 -3.29
C THR A 16 12.04 7.34 -1.91
N LEU A 17 11.04 6.72 -1.28
CA LEU A 17 10.45 7.18 -0.02
C LEU A 17 11.20 6.64 1.21
N ASP A 18 10.99 7.26 2.37
CA ASP A 18 11.33 6.68 3.67
C ASP A 18 10.28 5.65 4.11
N TYR A 19 10.57 4.89 5.18
CA TYR A 19 9.70 3.81 5.65
C TYR A 19 8.31 4.29 6.05
N ASP A 20 8.21 5.39 6.77
CA ASP A 20 6.93 5.87 7.32
C ASP A 20 6.05 6.37 6.16
N THR A 21 6.66 7.05 5.17
CA THR A 21 5.95 7.46 3.95
C THR A 21 5.54 6.28 3.07
N CYS A 22 6.33 5.19 3.01
CA CYS A 22 5.92 3.94 2.35
C CYS A 22 4.67 3.34 2.99
N VAL A 23 4.61 3.30 4.33
CA VAL A 23 3.45 2.80 5.07
C VAL A 23 2.22 3.64 4.76
N VAL A 24 2.33 4.98 4.78
CA VAL A 24 1.23 5.88 4.40
C VAL A 24 0.78 5.64 2.96
N PHE A 25 1.72 5.48 2.03
CA PHE A 25 1.40 5.18 0.63
C PHE A 25 0.57 3.89 0.51
N LEU A 26 0.95 2.82 1.20
CA LEU A 26 0.25 1.54 1.15
C LEU A 26 -1.11 1.58 1.87
N LEU A 27 -1.25 2.30 2.97
CA LEU A 27 -2.54 2.56 3.61
C LEU A 27 -3.47 3.36 2.68
N ILE A 28 -2.93 4.34 1.96
CA ILE A 28 -3.67 5.08 0.92
C ILE A 28 -4.03 4.15 -0.23
N LYS A 29 -3.20 3.19 -0.61
CA LYS A 29 -3.45 2.27 -1.72
C LYS A 29 -4.49 1.20 -1.38
N TYR A 30 -4.30 0.47 -0.29
CA TYR A 30 -5.09 -0.72 0.06
C TYR A 30 -6.18 -0.47 1.10
N GLY A 31 -6.10 0.65 1.84
CA GLY A 31 -6.93 0.90 3.00
C GLY A 31 -6.43 0.23 4.27
N GLU A 32 -7.12 0.53 5.37
CA GLU A 32 -6.81 0.00 6.70
C GLU A 32 -7.15 -1.49 6.82
N VAL A 33 -6.36 -2.20 7.61
CA VAL A 33 -6.65 -3.59 8.00
C VAL A 33 -7.87 -3.60 8.93
N LYS A 34 -8.82 -4.52 8.69
CA LYS A 34 -10.15 -4.49 9.32
C LYS A 34 -10.25 -5.19 10.68
N GLY A 35 -9.12 -5.62 11.25
CA GLY A 35 -9.08 -6.25 12.57
C GLY A 35 -7.66 -6.49 13.05
N ASN A 36 -7.53 -6.86 14.32
CA ASN A 36 -6.23 -7.16 14.93
C ASN A 36 -5.63 -8.42 14.34
N TYR A 37 -4.29 -8.48 14.28
CA TYR A 37 -3.54 -9.62 13.77
C TYR A 37 -3.78 -10.89 14.58
N ILE A 38 -4.12 -10.73 15.86
CA ILE A 38 -4.34 -11.84 16.79
C ILE A 38 -5.79 -11.96 17.25
N VAL A 39 -6.21 -13.19 17.51
CA VAL A 39 -7.47 -13.54 18.19
C VAL A 39 -7.14 -14.31 19.46
N TYR A 40 -7.85 -13.98 20.54
CA TYR A 40 -7.75 -14.71 21.78
C TYR A 40 -8.85 -15.77 21.89
N SER A 41 -8.47 -17.04 22.01
CA SER A 41 -9.40 -18.11 22.31
C SER A 41 -9.50 -18.32 23.81
N ARG A 42 -10.65 -17.94 24.40
CA ARG A 42 -10.93 -18.19 25.83
C ARG A 42 -10.97 -19.68 26.18
N PHE A 43 -11.40 -20.53 25.25
CA PHE A 43 -11.55 -21.95 25.49
C PHE A 43 -10.21 -22.69 25.59
N PHE A 44 -9.24 -22.28 24.77
CA PHE A 44 -7.89 -22.87 24.76
C PHE A 44 -6.85 -22.03 25.50
N ASN A 45 -7.23 -20.85 26.01
CA ASN A 45 -6.35 -19.87 26.63
C ASN A 45 -5.10 -19.57 25.77
N THR A 46 -5.32 -19.41 24.46
CA THR A 46 -4.26 -19.25 23.45
C THR A 46 -4.51 -18.06 22.54
N ILE A 47 -3.40 -17.50 22.05
CA ILE A 47 -3.38 -16.46 21.03
C ILE A 47 -3.06 -17.11 19.68
N SER A 48 -3.88 -16.83 18.67
CA SER A 48 -3.68 -17.30 17.30
C SER A 48 -3.77 -16.15 16.30
N GLU A 49 -3.29 -16.38 15.08
CA GLU A 49 -3.48 -15.45 13.97
C GLU A 49 -4.96 -15.32 13.60
N ASN A 50 -5.39 -14.08 13.37
CA ASN A 50 -6.67 -13.78 12.80
C ASN A 50 -6.64 -14.09 11.29
N LEU A 51 -7.24 -15.23 10.90
CA LEU A 51 -7.28 -15.64 9.50
C LEU A 51 -8.32 -14.85 8.68
N GLU A 52 -9.31 -14.21 9.32
CA GLU A 52 -10.40 -13.49 8.65
C GLU A 52 -9.93 -12.17 8.02
N ILE A 53 -8.90 -11.56 8.61
CA ILE A 53 -8.32 -10.31 8.08
C ILE A 53 -7.33 -10.56 6.95
N LYS A 54 -6.92 -11.80 6.72
CA LYS A 54 -5.94 -12.11 5.67
C LYS A 54 -6.57 -11.90 4.29
N LYS A 55 -5.79 -11.28 3.41
CA LYS A 55 -6.18 -11.02 2.01
C LYS A 55 -5.33 -11.84 1.03
N SER A 56 -4.91 -13.04 1.44
CA SER A 56 -4.07 -13.92 0.62
C SER A 56 -4.74 -14.33 -0.69
N TRP A 57 -6.09 -14.43 -0.72
CA TRP A 57 -6.84 -14.66 -1.97
C TRP A 57 -6.81 -13.49 -2.94
N TYR A 58 -6.39 -12.30 -2.49
CA TYR A 58 -6.14 -11.12 -3.29
C TYR A 58 -4.63 -10.94 -3.57
N GLY A 59 -3.80 -11.94 -3.24
CA GLY A 59 -2.35 -11.88 -3.38
C GLY A 59 -1.68 -10.84 -2.48
N LEU A 60 -2.31 -10.49 -1.35
CA LEU A 60 -1.81 -9.54 -0.36
C LEU A 60 -1.41 -10.24 0.94
N GLU A 61 -0.39 -9.69 1.57
CA GLU A 61 0.09 -10.03 2.91
C GLU A 61 -0.18 -8.87 3.87
N ILE A 62 -0.06 -9.16 5.17
CA ILE A 62 -0.06 -8.14 6.22
C ILE A 62 1.39 -7.94 6.65
N HIS A 63 1.82 -6.68 6.69
CA HIS A 63 3.05 -6.25 7.30
C HIS A 63 2.74 -5.49 8.60
N HIS A 64 3.55 -5.74 9.64
CA HIS A 64 3.47 -5.04 10.92
C HIS A 64 4.29 -3.76 10.85
N ILE A 65 3.64 -2.61 11.08
CA ILE A 65 4.24 -1.28 10.97
C ILE A 65 5.36 -1.06 11.99
N ASP A 66 5.31 -1.74 13.14
CA ASP A 66 6.34 -1.64 14.20
C ASP A 66 7.54 -2.56 13.99
N GLU A 67 7.67 -3.26 12.86
CA GLU A 67 8.85 -4.10 12.61
C GLU A 67 10.15 -3.31 12.41
N ASP A 68 10.06 -1.98 12.32
CA ASP A 68 11.21 -1.09 12.44
C ASP A 68 11.75 -0.96 13.88
N LYS A 69 10.95 -1.31 14.88
CA LYS A 69 11.30 -1.27 16.31
C LYS A 69 11.49 -2.66 16.89
N ILE A 70 10.56 -3.56 16.58
CA ILE A 70 10.51 -4.92 17.12
C ILE A 70 10.52 -5.91 15.96
N PRO A 71 11.64 -6.59 15.69
CA PRO A 71 11.71 -7.52 14.56
C PRO A 71 10.81 -8.73 14.78
N ASN A 72 10.28 -9.29 13.68
CA ASN A 72 9.56 -10.58 13.68
C ASN A 72 8.28 -10.58 14.53
N LEU A 73 7.45 -9.53 14.41
CA LEU A 73 6.22 -9.34 15.20
C LEU A 73 5.15 -10.40 14.88
N SER A 74 5.24 -11.05 13.73
CA SER A 74 4.37 -12.17 13.34
C SER A 74 4.69 -13.50 14.05
N SER A 75 5.86 -13.62 14.70
CA SER A 75 6.25 -14.85 15.40
C SER A 75 5.29 -15.19 16.54
N LYS A 76 5.21 -16.48 16.90
CA LYS A 76 4.35 -16.92 18.01
C LYS A 76 4.71 -16.22 19.33
N GLU A 77 6.00 -16.13 19.63
CA GLU A 77 6.52 -15.49 20.84
C GLU A 77 6.15 -13.99 20.88
N ASN A 78 6.43 -13.24 19.80
CA ASN A 78 6.15 -11.81 19.79
C ASN A 78 4.66 -11.46 19.75
N ARG A 79 3.81 -12.33 19.19
CA ARG A 79 2.36 -12.15 19.25
C ARG A 79 1.80 -12.12 20.66
N GLU A 80 2.41 -12.87 21.58
CA GLU A 80 1.98 -12.95 22.98
C GLU A 80 2.57 -11.80 23.81
N LEU A 81 3.80 -11.38 23.49
CA LEU A 81 4.50 -10.30 24.21
C LEU A 81 4.06 -8.88 23.80
N TYR A 82 3.79 -8.65 22.52
CA TYR A 82 3.61 -7.33 21.93
C TYR A 82 2.19 -7.11 21.41
N ILE A 83 1.20 -7.26 22.29
CA ILE A 83 -0.24 -7.23 21.95
C ILE A 83 -0.67 -5.92 21.29
N ASN A 84 -0.08 -4.79 21.68
CA ASN A 84 -0.45 -3.48 21.13
C ASN A 84 -0.02 -3.33 19.68
N GLU A 85 1.13 -3.87 19.33
CA GLU A 85 1.73 -3.90 18.00
C GLU A 85 0.96 -4.85 17.05
N GLN A 86 0.07 -5.69 17.60
CA GLN A 86 -0.83 -6.56 16.82
C GLN A 86 -2.17 -5.89 16.47
N LYS A 87 -2.43 -4.64 16.90
CA LYS A 87 -3.70 -3.95 16.62
C LYS A 87 -3.84 -3.56 15.16
N SER A 88 -5.08 -3.45 14.67
CA SER A 88 -5.38 -3.19 13.25
C SER A 88 -4.73 -1.93 12.67
N ASP A 89 -4.58 -0.88 13.47
CA ASP A 89 -3.93 0.39 13.13
C ASP A 89 -2.39 0.33 13.17
N ARG A 90 -1.84 -0.82 13.56
CA ARG A 90 -0.41 -1.16 13.50
C ARG A 90 -0.07 -2.09 12.34
N LEU A 91 -1.01 -2.31 11.42
CA LEU A 91 -0.89 -3.23 10.29
C LEU A 91 -1.12 -2.52 8.96
N VAL A 92 -0.48 -3.01 7.90
CA VAL A 92 -0.70 -2.54 6.54
C VAL A 92 -0.74 -3.71 5.56
N TYR A 93 -1.59 -3.62 4.53
CA TYR A 93 -1.57 -4.60 3.44
C TYR A 93 -0.51 -4.25 2.41
N CYS A 94 0.14 -5.27 1.85
CA CYS A 94 1.10 -5.12 0.76
C CYS A 94 1.14 -6.39 -0.10
N ASN A 95 1.48 -6.26 -1.37
CA ASN A 95 1.93 -7.41 -2.15
C ASN A 95 3.37 -7.80 -1.78
N LEU A 96 3.86 -8.91 -2.32
CA LEU A 96 5.14 -9.48 -1.92
C LEU A 96 6.35 -8.59 -2.23
N ILE A 97 6.34 -7.86 -3.35
CA ILE A 97 7.45 -6.96 -3.72
C ILE A 97 7.40 -5.68 -2.90
N GLU A 98 6.20 -5.15 -2.62
CA GLU A 98 6.04 -4.04 -1.67
C GLU A 98 6.51 -4.42 -0.27
N HIS A 99 6.24 -5.66 0.17
CA HIS A 99 6.75 -6.19 1.44
C HIS A 99 8.30 -6.18 1.46
N LEU A 100 8.94 -6.59 0.36
CA LEU A 100 10.39 -6.51 0.21
C LEU A 100 10.89 -5.06 0.35
N VAL A 101 10.20 -4.10 -0.30
CA VAL A 101 10.55 -2.67 -0.17
C VAL A 101 10.43 -2.20 1.27
N LEU A 102 9.37 -2.57 2.00
CA LEU A 102 9.23 -2.23 3.42
C LEU A 102 10.43 -2.72 4.23
N HIS A 103 10.88 -3.97 4.06
CA HIS A 103 12.06 -4.46 4.77
C HIS A 103 13.38 -3.80 4.33
N ILE A 104 13.52 -3.42 3.05
CA ILE A 104 14.63 -2.58 2.58
C ILE A 104 14.63 -1.25 3.36
N LYS A 105 13.47 -0.60 3.48
CA LYS A 105 13.33 0.69 4.17
C LYS A 105 13.54 0.59 5.67
N ILE A 106 13.06 -0.47 6.32
CA ILE A 106 13.38 -0.76 7.72
C ILE A 106 14.89 -0.89 7.92
N TYR A 107 15.58 -1.63 7.05
CA TYR A 107 17.04 -1.72 7.14
C TYR A 107 17.71 -0.36 6.95
N GLN A 108 17.22 0.46 6.02
CA GLN A 108 17.78 1.81 5.82
C GLN A 108 17.62 2.70 7.05
N LYS A 109 16.45 2.62 7.72
CA LYS A 109 16.12 3.37 8.94
C LYS A 109 16.93 2.89 10.15
N THR A 110 17.08 1.59 10.34
CA THR A 110 17.60 0.99 11.59
C THR A 110 19.06 0.53 11.51
N LYS A 111 19.55 0.21 10.30
CA LYS A 111 20.82 -0.49 10.05
C LYS A 111 20.95 -1.83 10.79
N ASN A 112 19.84 -2.41 11.24
CA ASN A 112 19.83 -3.65 12.02
C ASN A 112 20.02 -4.89 11.12
N ASN A 113 20.92 -5.79 11.51
CA ASN A 113 21.13 -7.05 10.78
C ASN A 113 19.91 -7.98 10.83
N LEU A 114 19.06 -7.92 11.85
CA LEU A 114 17.81 -8.69 11.89
C LEU A 114 16.88 -8.32 10.73
N SER A 115 16.87 -7.05 10.31
CA SER A 115 16.10 -6.59 9.14
C SER A 115 16.60 -7.23 7.83
N LYS A 116 17.89 -7.57 7.73
CA LYS A 116 18.43 -8.30 6.57
C LYS A 116 17.85 -9.72 6.46
N ASN A 117 17.44 -10.35 7.56
CA ASN A 117 16.81 -11.67 7.51
C ASN A 117 15.43 -11.60 6.84
N GLY A 118 14.64 -10.57 7.12
CA GLY A 118 13.38 -10.31 6.41
C GLY A 118 13.59 -10.09 4.92
N ILE A 119 14.59 -9.26 4.54
CA ILE A 119 14.98 -9.05 3.13
C ILE A 119 15.33 -10.39 2.45
N ARG A 120 16.21 -11.19 3.06
CA ARG A 120 16.61 -12.50 2.50
C ARG A 120 15.45 -13.47 2.37
N LEU A 121 14.57 -13.54 3.37
CA LEU A 121 13.40 -14.43 3.33
C LEU A 121 12.48 -14.06 2.16
N LEU A 122 12.24 -12.77 1.95
CA LEU A 122 11.40 -12.29 0.86
C LEU A 122 12.04 -12.49 -0.51
N ILE A 123 13.36 -12.30 -0.65
CA ILE A 123 14.09 -12.65 -1.88
C ILE A 123 13.91 -14.13 -2.22
N ARG A 124 14.15 -15.03 -1.24
CA ARG A 124 13.97 -16.48 -1.44
C ARG A 124 12.57 -16.81 -1.93
N LYS A 125 11.57 -16.24 -1.27
CA LYS A 125 10.16 -16.44 -1.61
C LYS A 125 9.78 -15.86 -2.98
N ILE A 126 10.27 -14.67 -3.33
CA ILE A 126 10.02 -14.06 -4.65
C ILE A 126 10.70 -14.85 -5.76
N ASN A 127 11.93 -15.34 -5.52
CA ASN A 127 12.63 -16.19 -6.46
C ASN A 127 11.84 -17.46 -6.77
N ASP A 128 11.20 -18.08 -5.79
CA ASP A 128 10.32 -19.23 -6.02
C ASP A 128 9.21 -18.88 -7.03
N TYR A 129 8.58 -17.71 -6.88
CA TYR A 129 7.52 -17.25 -7.80
C TYR A 129 8.01 -16.96 -9.22
N TYR A 130 9.24 -16.47 -9.39
CA TYR A 130 9.83 -16.25 -10.72
C TYR A 130 10.69 -17.41 -11.24
N SER A 131 10.77 -18.52 -10.49
CA SER A 131 11.50 -19.72 -10.90
C SER A 131 10.72 -20.61 -11.89
N TYR A 132 9.57 -20.15 -12.40
CA TYR A 132 8.70 -20.91 -13.32
C TYR A 132 8.31 -22.31 -12.81
N HIS A 133 8.45 -22.56 -11.50
CA HIS A 133 7.98 -23.78 -10.85
C HIS A 133 6.46 -23.77 -10.72
N GLU A 134 5.83 -24.91 -11.00
CA GLU A 134 4.40 -25.09 -10.78
C GLU A 134 4.05 -25.28 -9.31
N PHE A 135 3.16 -24.43 -8.79
CA PHE A 135 2.62 -24.51 -7.45
C PHE A 135 1.44 -25.48 -7.39
N GLU A 136 1.44 -26.35 -6.39
CA GLU A 136 0.31 -27.23 -6.12
C GLU A 136 -0.90 -26.46 -5.58
N ASP A 137 -0.66 -25.48 -4.69
CA ASP A 137 -1.74 -24.75 -4.03
C ASP A 137 -2.15 -23.46 -4.75
N ASP A 138 -3.46 -23.24 -4.81
CA ASP A 138 -4.03 -22.07 -5.48
C ASP A 138 -3.69 -20.73 -4.80
N ARG A 139 -3.26 -20.73 -3.54
CA ARG A 139 -2.88 -19.50 -2.86
C ARG A 139 -1.55 -18.99 -3.41
N ASN A 140 -0.57 -19.86 -3.59
CA ASN A 140 0.70 -19.51 -4.23
C ASN A 140 0.53 -19.09 -5.69
N LYS A 141 -0.39 -19.73 -6.43
CA LYS A 141 -0.80 -19.26 -7.77
C LYS A 141 -1.32 -17.82 -7.72
N LEU A 142 -2.20 -17.48 -6.78
CA LEU A 142 -2.72 -16.10 -6.67
C LEU A 142 -1.66 -15.08 -6.23
N PHE A 143 -0.72 -15.47 -5.36
CA PHE A 143 0.42 -14.62 -5.03
C PHE A 143 1.31 -14.37 -6.25
N PHE A 144 1.62 -15.40 -7.03
CA PHE A 144 2.33 -15.26 -8.30
C PHE A 144 1.61 -14.28 -9.23
N HIS A 145 0.31 -14.48 -9.47
CA HIS A 145 -0.47 -13.61 -10.35
C HIS A 145 -0.61 -12.16 -9.85
N SER A 146 -0.51 -11.89 -8.55
CA SER A 146 -0.53 -10.50 -8.06
C SER A 146 0.77 -9.73 -8.34
N VAL A 147 1.87 -10.46 -8.59
CA VAL A 147 3.20 -9.89 -8.85
C VAL A 147 3.80 -10.24 -10.21
N LYS A 148 3.15 -11.06 -11.05
CA LYS A 148 3.71 -11.51 -12.34
C LYS A 148 4.23 -10.36 -13.22
N ASP A 149 3.48 -9.25 -13.30
CA ASP A 149 3.80 -8.09 -14.13
C ASP A 149 4.87 -7.17 -13.51
N LYS A 150 5.43 -7.56 -12.37
CA LYS A 150 6.38 -6.77 -11.56
C LYS A 150 7.79 -7.38 -11.53
N LYS A 151 8.13 -8.31 -12.43
CA LYS A 151 9.47 -8.93 -12.46
C LYS A 151 10.59 -7.89 -12.61
N LEU A 152 10.39 -6.88 -13.47
CA LEU A 152 11.32 -5.76 -13.61
C LEU A 152 11.42 -4.92 -12.33
N ASP A 153 10.30 -4.67 -11.65
CA ASP A 153 10.30 -3.95 -10.37
C ASP A 153 11.03 -4.71 -9.27
N TYR A 154 10.88 -6.05 -9.23
CA TYR A 154 11.68 -6.90 -8.35
C TYR A 154 13.18 -6.76 -8.65
N PHE A 155 13.57 -6.79 -9.92
CA PHE A 155 14.96 -6.62 -10.34
C PHE A 155 15.51 -5.24 -9.95
N LYS A 156 14.68 -4.18 -10.03
CA LYS A 156 15.02 -2.84 -9.49
C LYS A 156 15.22 -2.86 -7.97
N CYS A 157 14.43 -3.61 -7.21
CA CYS A 157 14.69 -3.80 -5.77
C CYS A 157 16.04 -4.47 -5.51
N LEU A 158 16.39 -5.51 -6.28
CA LEU A 158 17.69 -6.18 -6.14
C LEU A 158 18.86 -5.25 -6.50
N ALA A 159 18.71 -4.46 -7.56
CA ALA A 159 19.66 -3.42 -7.93
C ALA A 159 19.82 -2.39 -6.82
N TYR A 160 18.72 -1.92 -6.24
CA TYR A 160 18.76 -0.99 -5.12
C TYR A 160 19.54 -1.57 -3.93
N ILE A 161 19.30 -2.83 -3.57
CA ILE A 161 20.03 -3.55 -2.52
C ILE A 161 21.53 -3.62 -2.83
N ASN A 162 21.89 -3.94 -4.09
CA ASN A 162 23.27 -4.02 -4.57
C ASN A 162 23.99 -2.66 -4.50
N ASP A 163 23.37 -1.63 -5.06
CA ASP A 163 23.95 -0.30 -5.21
C ASP A 163 24.16 0.36 -3.83
N HIS A 164 23.28 0.07 -2.86
CA HIS A 164 23.37 0.55 -1.49
C HIS A 164 24.14 -0.40 -0.55
N LYS A 165 24.71 -1.50 -1.07
CA LYS A 165 25.49 -2.50 -0.29
C LYS A 165 24.75 -3.00 0.96
N ILE A 166 23.43 -3.22 0.83
CA ILE A 166 22.58 -3.70 1.92
C ILE A 166 22.89 -5.17 2.22
N LEU A 167 22.95 -5.98 1.17
CA LEU A 167 23.42 -7.36 1.20
C LEU A 167 24.74 -7.45 0.44
N ASN A 168 25.64 -8.29 0.94
CA ASN A 168 26.99 -8.47 0.41
C ASN A 168 27.25 -9.95 0.14
N GLY A 169 28.28 -10.22 -0.65
CA GLY A 169 28.70 -11.58 -1.01
C GLY A 169 28.42 -11.87 -2.49
N LYS A 170 29.13 -12.86 -3.03
CA LYS A 170 28.88 -13.33 -4.39
C LYS A 170 27.51 -14.00 -4.43
N ASN A 171 26.68 -13.62 -5.41
CA ASN A 171 25.37 -14.22 -5.66
C ASN A 171 24.45 -14.22 -4.42
N TRP A 172 24.45 -13.15 -3.60
CA TRP A 172 23.60 -13.05 -2.41
C TRP A 172 22.10 -13.17 -2.71
N PHE A 173 21.71 -12.96 -3.97
CA PHE A 173 20.35 -13.10 -4.48
C PHE A 173 20.01 -14.55 -4.89
N ALA A 174 21.01 -15.41 -5.10
CA ALA A 174 20.83 -16.79 -5.55
C ALA A 174 20.46 -17.68 -4.35
N CYS A 175 19.22 -17.55 -3.92
CA CYS A 175 18.66 -18.33 -2.83
C CYS A 175 17.15 -18.51 -3.04
N SER A 176 16.64 -19.68 -2.66
CA SER A 176 15.22 -20.05 -2.82
C SER A 176 14.74 -20.85 -1.59
N LEU A 177 13.42 -20.98 -1.38
CA LEU A 177 12.89 -21.92 -0.36
C LEU A 177 12.74 -23.34 -0.93
N LEU A 178 12.79 -23.49 -2.26
CA LEU A 178 12.63 -24.76 -2.98
C LEU A 178 13.93 -25.55 -3.14
N GLU A 179 15.10 -24.89 -3.08
CA GLU A 179 16.42 -25.54 -3.15
C GLU A 179 16.57 -26.67 -2.13
N ASP A 180 15.92 -26.55 -0.97
CA ASP A 180 15.96 -27.55 0.11
C ASP A 180 15.02 -28.76 -0.14
N LYS A 181 14.16 -28.71 -1.18
CA LYS A 181 13.03 -29.64 -1.33
C LYS A 181 12.80 -30.23 -2.73
N HIS A 182 13.31 -29.63 -3.82
CA HIS A 182 12.94 -30.04 -5.19
C HIS A 182 14.06 -29.93 -6.25
N ASN A 183 13.94 -30.74 -7.32
CA ASN A 183 14.80 -30.78 -8.52
C ASN A 183 14.72 -29.52 -9.44
N ASN A 184 14.30 -28.36 -8.93
CA ASN A 184 14.08 -27.13 -9.72
C ASN A 184 15.35 -26.29 -9.96
N LEU A 185 16.53 -26.88 -9.78
CA LEU A 185 17.81 -26.17 -9.86
C LEU A 185 18.02 -25.51 -11.23
N TYR A 186 17.51 -26.13 -12.31
CA TYR A 186 17.64 -25.59 -13.66
C TYR A 186 16.81 -24.31 -13.87
N GLN A 187 15.55 -24.29 -13.45
CA GLN A 187 14.71 -23.11 -13.64
C GLN A 187 15.18 -21.95 -12.73
N LEU A 188 15.65 -22.26 -11.52
CA LEU A 188 16.30 -21.28 -10.65
C LEU A 188 17.59 -20.72 -11.27
N SER A 189 18.41 -21.55 -11.93
CA SER A 189 19.62 -21.05 -12.58
C SER A 189 19.31 -20.05 -13.70
N ILE A 190 18.26 -20.28 -14.48
CA ILE A 190 17.81 -19.32 -15.51
C ILE A 190 17.45 -17.98 -14.87
N LEU A 191 16.67 -18.00 -13.78
CA LEU A 191 16.31 -16.77 -13.06
C LEU A 191 17.54 -16.05 -12.52
N TYR A 192 18.50 -16.79 -11.94
CA TYR A 192 19.71 -16.21 -11.38
C TYR A 192 20.61 -15.60 -12.46
N ASP A 193 20.69 -16.20 -13.65
CA ASP A 193 21.39 -15.64 -14.80
C ASP A 193 20.72 -14.33 -15.28
N GLU A 194 19.38 -14.27 -15.31
CA GLU A 194 18.65 -13.05 -15.62
C GLU A 194 18.93 -11.94 -14.59
N ILE A 195 18.89 -12.28 -13.29
CA ILE A 195 19.19 -11.33 -12.21
C ILE A 195 20.63 -10.81 -12.35
N ASP A 196 21.60 -11.70 -12.55
CA ASP A 196 23.01 -11.33 -12.69
C ASP A 196 23.24 -10.42 -13.92
N ALA A 197 22.61 -10.74 -15.05
CA ALA A 197 22.64 -9.92 -16.26
C ALA A 197 22.05 -8.51 -16.01
N TYR A 198 20.95 -8.42 -15.26
CA TYR A 198 20.36 -7.13 -14.89
C TYR A 198 21.23 -6.34 -13.90
N LEU A 199 21.81 -6.99 -12.89
CA LEU A 199 22.68 -6.33 -11.92
C LEU A 199 23.97 -5.81 -12.56
N LYS A 200 24.54 -6.53 -13.54
CA LYS A 200 25.79 -6.16 -14.22
C LYS A 200 25.60 -5.16 -15.35
N ALA A 201 24.57 -5.33 -16.15
CA ALA A 201 24.42 -4.63 -17.43
C ALA A 201 23.03 -4.02 -17.65
N ARG A 202 22.14 -4.08 -16.66
CA ARG A 202 20.73 -3.62 -16.76
C ARG A 202 19.97 -4.25 -17.92
N ILE A 203 20.35 -5.47 -18.31
CA ILE A 203 19.63 -6.27 -19.30
C ILE A 203 18.26 -6.64 -18.72
N LEU A 204 17.19 -6.22 -19.40
CA LEU A 204 15.82 -6.41 -18.92
C LEU A 204 15.49 -7.90 -18.77
N PRO A 205 14.71 -8.28 -17.74
CA PRO A 205 14.26 -9.65 -17.58
C PRO A 205 13.36 -10.06 -18.74
N LYS A 206 13.32 -11.37 -19.01
CA LYS A 206 12.35 -11.97 -19.92
C LYS A 206 10.93 -11.79 -19.35
N GLU A 207 9.96 -11.75 -20.26
CA GLU A 207 8.56 -11.78 -19.88
C GLU A 207 8.22 -13.04 -19.09
N VAL A 208 7.22 -12.91 -18.21
CA VAL A 208 6.73 -14.00 -17.39
C VAL A 208 5.66 -14.75 -18.19
N ASP A 209 5.84 -16.05 -18.40
CA ASP A 209 4.77 -16.93 -18.87
C ASP A 209 3.76 -17.11 -17.74
N ASP A 210 2.60 -16.49 -17.90
CA ASP A 210 1.52 -16.47 -16.92
C ASP A 210 0.48 -17.57 -17.14
N ASN A 211 0.68 -18.43 -18.14
CA ASN A 211 -0.06 -19.69 -18.27
C ASN A 211 0.43 -20.71 -17.25
N ILE A 212 1.72 -20.62 -16.88
CA ILE A 212 2.28 -21.36 -15.75
C ILE A 212 1.63 -20.80 -14.48
N ASN A 213 1.14 -21.69 -13.62
CA ASN A 213 0.47 -21.33 -12.36
C ASN A 213 -0.88 -20.62 -12.50
N LEU A 214 -1.59 -20.78 -13.62
CA LEU A 214 -2.93 -20.21 -13.77
C LEU A 214 -3.90 -20.74 -12.70
N PRO A 215 -4.46 -19.89 -11.81
CA PRO A 215 -5.42 -20.33 -10.81
C PRO A 215 -6.79 -20.59 -11.47
N PRO A 216 -7.67 -21.38 -10.82
CA PRO A 216 -9.05 -21.54 -11.27
C PRO A 216 -9.75 -20.19 -11.48
N THR A 217 -10.51 -20.05 -12.57
CA THR A 217 -11.10 -18.76 -13.02
C THR A 217 -11.89 -18.03 -11.93
N PHE A 218 -12.67 -18.77 -11.12
CA PHE A 218 -13.46 -18.16 -10.04
C PHE A 218 -12.60 -17.52 -8.93
N LYS A 219 -11.34 -17.95 -8.78
CA LYS A 219 -10.38 -17.35 -7.85
C LYS A 219 -9.72 -16.12 -8.46
N LEU A 220 -9.54 -16.09 -9.78
CA LEU A 220 -9.02 -14.92 -10.50
C LEU A 220 -9.92 -13.70 -10.34
N ASN A 221 -11.24 -13.90 -10.18
CA ASN A 221 -12.18 -12.83 -9.84
C ASN A 221 -11.77 -12.03 -8.61
N LYS A 222 -11.10 -12.64 -7.62
CA LYS A 222 -10.59 -11.91 -6.46
C LYS A 222 -9.50 -10.90 -6.83
N LEU A 223 -8.60 -11.24 -7.74
CA LEU A 223 -7.61 -10.30 -8.24
C LEU A 223 -8.27 -9.17 -9.05
N TYR A 224 -9.26 -9.50 -9.88
CA TYR A 224 -10.03 -8.47 -10.60
C TYR A 224 -10.81 -7.53 -9.67
N ASP A 225 -11.41 -8.07 -8.60
CA ASP A 225 -12.08 -7.28 -7.56
C ASP A 225 -11.10 -6.29 -6.91
N LEU A 226 -9.87 -6.74 -6.60
CA LEU A 226 -8.82 -5.87 -6.05
C LEU A 226 -8.41 -4.79 -7.05
N ASP A 227 -8.15 -5.14 -8.31
CA ASP A 227 -7.77 -4.17 -9.33
C ASP A 227 -8.85 -3.11 -9.55
N HIS A 228 -10.11 -3.54 -9.56
CA HIS A 228 -11.25 -2.65 -9.65
C HIS A 228 -11.32 -1.71 -8.44
N TYR A 229 -11.17 -2.25 -7.22
CA TYR A 229 -11.09 -1.46 -5.99
C TYR A 229 -9.96 -0.41 -6.05
N LEU A 230 -8.74 -0.81 -6.44
CA LEU A 230 -7.59 0.09 -6.52
C LEU A 230 -7.81 1.22 -7.55
N LYS A 231 -8.40 0.89 -8.70
CA LYS A 231 -8.76 1.88 -9.74
C LYS A 231 -9.78 2.90 -9.22
N GLN A 232 -10.83 2.45 -8.52
CA GLN A 232 -11.82 3.35 -7.93
C GLN A 232 -11.18 4.27 -6.88
N ARG A 233 -10.36 3.70 -6.01
CA ARG A 233 -9.68 4.45 -4.94
C ARG A 233 -8.72 5.50 -5.48
N LYS A 234 -7.95 5.17 -6.53
CA LYS A 234 -7.08 6.13 -7.22
C LYS A 234 -7.85 7.33 -7.77
N ARG A 235 -9.00 7.08 -8.43
CA ARG A 235 -9.87 8.15 -8.96
C ARG A 235 -10.39 9.07 -7.85
N LEU A 236 -10.81 8.51 -6.72
CA LEU A 236 -11.28 9.30 -5.57
C LEU A 236 -10.18 10.22 -5.03
N LEU A 237 -8.95 9.72 -4.92
CA LEU A 237 -7.80 10.51 -4.45
C LEU A 237 -7.43 11.63 -5.44
N GLU A 238 -7.49 11.37 -6.74
CA GLU A 238 -7.27 12.37 -7.78
C GLU A 238 -8.32 13.49 -7.72
N GLN A 239 -9.60 13.13 -7.52
CA GLN A 239 -10.69 14.10 -7.32
C GLN A 239 -10.48 14.95 -6.07
N GLN A 240 -10.10 14.34 -4.95
CA GLN A 240 -9.80 15.06 -3.70
C GLN A 240 -8.63 16.03 -3.88
N LYS A 241 -7.55 15.61 -4.54
CA LYS A 241 -6.40 16.48 -4.84
C LYS A 241 -6.79 17.64 -5.75
N ALA A 242 -7.61 17.40 -6.77
CA ALA A 242 -8.09 18.46 -7.66
C ALA A 242 -8.95 19.48 -6.91
N PHE A 243 -9.84 19.01 -6.02
CA PHE A 243 -10.66 19.87 -5.18
C PHE A 243 -9.82 20.72 -4.20
N GLN A 244 -8.80 20.13 -3.57
CA GLN A 244 -7.89 20.86 -2.68
C GLN A 244 -7.12 21.96 -3.44
N LYS A 245 -6.59 21.66 -4.63
CA LYS A 245 -5.91 22.65 -5.47
C LYS A 245 -6.83 23.81 -5.87
N PHE A 246 -8.08 23.51 -6.25
CA PHE A 246 -9.07 24.52 -6.59
C PHE A 246 -9.36 25.46 -5.40
N ASN A 247 -9.49 24.91 -4.19
CA ASN A 247 -9.72 25.71 -2.99
C ASN A 247 -8.51 26.58 -2.62
N GLN A 248 -7.29 26.07 -2.77
CA GLN A 248 -6.05 26.84 -2.54
C GLN A 248 -5.94 28.03 -3.51
N GLN A 249 -6.12 27.79 -4.82
CA GLN A 249 -6.12 28.86 -5.82
C GLN A 249 -7.22 29.91 -5.57
N SER A 250 -8.40 29.47 -5.13
CA SER A 250 -9.50 30.38 -4.79
C SER A 250 -9.21 31.25 -3.58
N GLN A 251 -8.45 30.75 -2.60
CA GLN A 251 -8.03 31.51 -1.42
C GLN A 251 -6.88 32.49 -1.75
N GLU A 252 -5.92 32.08 -2.58
CA GLU A 252 -4.84 32.94 -3.06
C GLU A 252 -5.38 34.13 -3.87
N ASN A 253 -6.33 33.89 -4.77
CA ASN A 253 -6.98 34.96 -5.55
C ASN A 253 -7.72 35.96 -4.64
N LYS A 254 -8.46 35.47 -3.63
CA LYS A 254 -9.14 36.34 -2.65
C LYS A 254 -8.18 37.16 -1.77
N ASN A 255 -6.99 36.64 -1.50
CA ASN A 255 -5.97 37.36 -0.73
C ASN A 255 -5.23 38.39 -1.58
N ASN A 256 -5.00 38.11 -2.87
CA ASN A 256 -4.41 39.07 -3.81
C ASN A 256 -5.35 40.26 -4.10
N ASP A 257 -6.67 40.06 -4.10
CA ASP A 257 -7.65 41.13 -4.26
C ASP A 257 -7.74 42.09 -3.04
N LYS A 258 -7.25 41.69 -1.86
CA LYS A 258 -7.23 42.53 -0.65
C LYS A 258 -6.05 43.49 -0.56
N CYS A 259 -5.02 43.34 -1.39
CA CYS A 259 -3.83 44.22 -1.39
C CYS A 259 -3.85 45.32 -2.47
N ARG A 260 -5.00 45.58 -3.12
CA ARG A 260 -5.17 46.76 -3.98
C ARG A 260 -5.76 47.93 -3.18
N PRO A 261 -5.16 49.14 -3.20
CA PRO A 261 -5.79 50.30 -2.62
C PRO A 261 -7.04 50.62 -3.44
N THR A 262 -8.20 50.41 -2.85
CA THR A 262 -9.49 50.66 -3.49
C THR A 262 -9.83 52.15 -3.38
N ASN A 263 -9.47 52.93 -4.40
CA ASN A 263 -10.21 54.15 -4.71
C ASN A 263 -11.45 53.77 -5.52
N SER A 264 -12.51 53.37 -4.83
CA SER A 264 -13.86 53.51 -5.38
C SER A 264 -14.88 53.53 -4.24
N SER A 265 -15.56 54.65 -4.09
CA SER A 265 -16.74 54.79 -3.24
C SER A 265 -17.86 53.90 -3.76
N TYR A 266 -18.06 52.74 -3.15
CA TYR A 266 -19.24 51.92 -3.37
C TYR A 266 -20.13 51.99 -2.13
N LYS A 267 -21.29 52.64 -2.27
CA LYS A 267 -22.34 52.61 -1.23
C LYS A 267 -22.93 51.20 -1.19
N PRO A 268 -23.06 50.57 0.00
CA PRO A 268 -23.63 49.24 0.08
C PRO A 268 -25.14 49.29 -0.18
N SER A 269 -25.61 48.34 -0.98
CA SER A 269 -27.03 48.06 -1.13
C SER A 269 -27.59 47.57 0.21
N ILE A 270 -28.64 48.26 0.68
CA ILE A 270 -29.39 47.96 1.92
C ILE A 270 -29.90 46.50 1.94
N TRP A 271 -30.03 45.85 0.79
CA TRP A 271 -30.58 44.50 0.67
C TRP A 271 -29.63 43.35 1.09
N SER A 272 -28.32 43.58 1.23
CA SER A 272 -27.39 42.52 1.66
C SER A 272 -27.23 42.42 3.17
N LYS A 273 -27.68 43.43 3.94
CA LYS A 273 -27.49 43.48 5.39
C LYS A 273 -28.61 42.78 6.18
N TYR A 274 -29.82 42.71 5.61
CA TYR A 274 -31.01 42.19 6.31
C TYR A 274 -31.47 40.81 5.82
N LYS A 275 -30.73 40.18 4.90
CA LYS A 275 -31.14 38.90 4.29
C LYS A 275 -31.25 37.76 5.30
N TRP A 276 -30.41 37.76 6.33
CA TRP A 276 -30.45 36.76 7.41
C TRP A 276 -31.51 37.05 8.48
N GLU A 277 -31.77 38.33 8.77
CA GLU A 277 -32.79 38.71 9.77
C GLU A 277 -34.21 38.37 9.28
N PHE A 278 -34.50 38.55 7.98
CA PHE A 278 -35.78 38.14 7.40
C PHE A 278 -35.99 36.61 7.42
N ILE A 279 -34.93 35.82 7.18
CA ILE A 279 -35.01 34.36 7.25
C ILE A 279 -35.29 33.91 8.69
N LEU A 280 -34.66 34.54 9.68
CA LEU A 280 -34.86 34.22 11.09
C LEU A 280 -36.27 34.55 11.56
N ILE A 281 -36.80 35.72 11.18
CA ILE A 281 -38.19 36.11 11.50
C ILE A 281 -39.20 35.15 10.86
N PHE A 282 -38.96 34.73 9.61
CA PHE A 282 -39.83 33.79 8.90
C PHE A 282 -39.86 32.41 9.57
N LEU A 283 -38.71 31.90 10.04
CA LEU A 283 -38.63 30.63 10.77
C LEU A 283 -39.36 30.69 12.13
N ILE A 284 -39.24 31.80 12.86
CA ILE A 284 -39.95 31.99 14.13
C ILE A 284 -41.47 31.99 13.90
N LEU A 285 -41.94 32.63 12.82
CA LEU A 285 -43.37 32.71 12.50
C LEU A 285 -43.95 31.33 12.15
N ILE A 286 -43.21 30.50 11.40
CA ILE A 286 -43.58 29.10 11.12
C ILE A 286 -43.67 28.30 12.42
N MET A 287 -42.72 28.48 13.34
CA MET A 287 -42.72 27.76 14.62
C MET A 287 -43.94 28.12 15.48
N ILE A 288 -44.32 29.39 15.51
CA ILE A 288 -45.51 29.85 16.25
C ILE A 288 -46.79 29.26 15.64
N ILE A 289 -46.92 29.25 14.32
CA ILE A 289 -48.06 28.61 13.63
C ILE A 289 -48.14 27.12 13.98
N PHE A 290 -47.01 26.43 14.02
CA PHE A 290 -46.95 25.01 14.34
C PHE A 290 -47.35 24.73 15.81
N ILE A 291 -46.91 25.58 16.74
CA ILE A 291 -47.30 25.48 18.16
C ILE A 291 -48.80 25.72 18.34
N VAL A 292 -49.36 26.73 17.68
CA VAL A 292 -50.81 27.01 17.74
C VAL A 292 -51.60 25.83 17.19
N PHE A 293 -51.17 25.25 16.08
CA PHE A 293 -51.81 24.07 15.48
C PHE A 293 -51.85 22.87 16.46
N ILE A 294 -50.73 22.60 17.16
CA ILE A 294 -50.64 21.54 18.18
C ILE A 294 -51.53 21.81 19.40
N ILE A 295 -51.76 23.08 19.76
CA ILE A 295 -52.60 23.41 20.92
C ILE A 295 -54.10 23.33 20.56
N THR A 296 -54.44 23.54 19.29
CA THR A 296 -55.84 23.58 18.84
C THR A 296 -56.39 22.25 18.31
N HIS A 297 -55.57 21.20 18.20
CA HIS A 297 -55.94 19.85 17.74
C HIS A 297 -55.36 18.78 18.68
#